data_AF-A0A921IJY5-F1
#
_entry.id   AF-A0A921IJY5-F1
#
_cell.length_a   1.000
_cell.length_b   1.000
_cell.length_c   1.000
_cell.angle_alpha   90.00
_cell.angle_beta   90.00
_cell.angle_gamma   90.00
#
_symmetry.space_group_name_H-M   'P 1'
#
loop_
_entity.id
_entity.type
_entity.pdbx_description
1 polymer ?
#
loop_
_entity_poly.entity_id
_entity_poly.type
_entity_poly.pdbx_seq_one_letter_code
_entity_poly.pdbx_strand_id
1 'polypeptide(L)'
;MKATQQNLERCRKLFKDYPDLLTVSQLCEMLKFRSQTSIMRRIQQKRIPYYKDGRQYMIPKEWAIQYILSKDFEAHRNQLFLSDKSGT
;
A
#
# COMPACT_ATOMS: atom_id res chain seq x y z
N MET A 1 -20.54 -1.09 -4.04
CA MET A 1 -19.98 -1.20 -2.67
C MET A 1 -19.38 -2.58 -2.33
N LYS A 2 -19.69 -3.68 -3.04
CA LYS A 2 -19.16 -5.03 -2.72
C LYS A 2 -17.69 -5.28 -3.12
N ALA A 3 -17.22 -4.70 -4.23
CA ALA A 3 -15.88 -4.97 -4.76
C ALA A 3 -14.73 -4.47 -3.85
N THR A 4 -14.90 -3.32 -3.19
CA THR A 4 -13.87 -2.74 -2.31
C THR A 4 -13.60 -3.61 -1.09
N GLN A 5 -14.65 -4.24 -0.55
CA GLN A 5 -14.55 -5.07 0.66
C GLN A 5 -13.84 -6.40 0.37
N GLN A 6 -14.17 -7.04 -0.75
CA GLN A 6 -13.49 -8.27 -1.18
C GLN A 6 -12.00 -8.04 -1.47
N ASN A 7 -11.65 -6.91 -2.10
CA ASN A 7 -10.25 -6.57 -2.36
C ASN A 7 -9.47 -6.26 -1.08
N LEU A 8 -10.10 -5.60 -0.11
CA LEU A 8 -9.52 -5.34 1.21
C LEU A 8 -9.16 -6.65 1.93
N GLU A 9 -10.09 -7.61 1.98
CA GLU A 9 -9.84 -8.91 2.61
C GLU A 9 -8.74 -9.70 1.89
N ARG A 10 -8.68 -9.63 0.56
CA ARG A 10 -7.60 -10.26 -0.22
C ARG A 10 -6.24 -9.65 0.11
N CYS A 11 -6.15 -8.33 0.16
CA CYS A 11 -4.91 -7.64 0.57
C CYS A 11 -4.51 -8.01 2.01
N ARG A 12 -5.45 -8.04 2.95
CA ARG A 12 -5.17 -8.47 4.34
C ARG A 12 -4.61 -9.89 4.41
N LYS A 13 -5.12 -10.82 3.59
CA LYS A 13 -4.57 -12.19 3.51
C LYS A 13 -3.18 -12.21 2.88
N LEU A 14 -2.96 -11.46 1.81
CA LEU A 14 -1.65 -11.35 1.13
C LEU A 14 -0.56 -10.75 2.02
N PHE A 15 -0.92 -9.81 2.89
CA PHE A 15 0.02 -9.10 3.76
C PHE A 15 -0.07 -9.54 5.22
N LYS A 16 -0.55 -10.76 5.48
CA LYS A 16 -0.71 -11.29 6.84
C LYS A 16 0.63 -11.39 7.58
N ASP A 17 1.71 -11.73 6.88
CA ASP A 17 3.06 -11.88 7.44
C ASP A 17 3.76 -10.54 7.70
N TYR A 18 3.19 -9.43 7.24
CA TYR A 18 3.71 -8.10 7.52
C TYR A 18 3.18 -7.58 8.87
N PRO A 19 4.01 -6.86 9.65
CA PRO A 19 3.59 -6.25 10.90
C PRO A 19 2.46 -5.23 10.65
N ASP A 20 1.69 -4.95 11.70
CA ASP A 20 0.61 -3.95 11.61
C ASP A 20 1.13 -2.53 11.39
N LEU A 21 2.37 -2.28 11.77
CA LEU A 21 3.10 -1.04 11.54
C LEU A 21 4.30 -1.29 10.65
N LEU A 22 4.32 -0.62 9.50
CA LEU A 22 5.33 -0.75 8.46
C LEU A 22 6.28 0.44 8.52
N THR A 23 7.57 0.16 8.39
CA THR A 23 8.57 1.16 8.04
C THR A 23 8.52 1.47 6.54
N VAL A 24 9.19 2.56 6.11
CA VAL A 24 9.35 2.89 4.68
C VAL A 24 9.98 1.73 3.89
N SER A 25 10.94 1.01 4.50
CA SER A 25 11.59 -0.14 3.86
C SER A 25 10.60 -1.28 3.63
N GLN A 26 9.85 -1.66 4.66
CA GLN A 26 8.86 -2.73 4.57
C GLN A 26 7.74 -2.37 3.59
N LEU A 27 7.30 -1.10 3.59
CA LEU A 27 6.30 -0.63 2.63
C LEU A 27 6.82 -0.68 1.19
N CYS A 28 8.11 -0.35 0.97
CA CYS A 28 8.73 -0.46 -0.34
C CYS A 28 8.74 -1.90 -0.85
N GLU A 29 9.07 -2.86 0.01
CA GLU A 29 9.06 -4.29 -0.30
C GLU A 29 7.64 -4.81 -0.56
N MET A 30 6.71 -4.50 0.34
CA MET A 30 5.29 -4.86 0.26
C MET A 30 4.67 -4.41 -1.06
N LEU A 31 4.96 -3.17 -1.47
CA LEU A 31 4.46 -2.57 -2.70
C LEU A 31 5.32 -2.89 -3.94
N LYS A 32 6.43 -3.62 -3.77
CA LYS A 32 7.39 -3.99 -4.80
C LYS A 32 7.95 -2.79 -5.58
N PHE A 33 8.15 -1.66 -4.91
CA PHE A 33 8.87 -0.53 -5.49
C PHE A 33 10.37 -0.85 -5.58
N ARG A 34 11.02 -0.29 -6.62
CA ARG A 34 12.47 -0.44 -6.81
C ARG A 34 13.31 0.34 -5.80
N SER A 35 12.74 1.36 -5.16
CA SER A 35 13.48 2.26 -4.26
C SER A 35 12.57 2.87 -3.20
N GLN A 36 13.10 2.96 -1.97
CA GLN A 36 12.46 3.64 -0.85
C GLN A 36 12.23 5.14 -1.14
N THR A 37 13.05 5.76 -1.98
CA THR A 37 12.88 7.17 -2.38
C THR A 37 11.54 7.40 -3.08
N SER A 38 11.04 6.42 -3.84
CA SER A 38 9.72 6.50 -4.48
C SER A 38 8.58 6.51 -3.47
N ILE A 39 8.72 5.73 -2.39
CA ILE A 39 7.78 5.73 -1.27
C ILE A 39 7.87 7.06 -0.51
N MET A 40 9.07 7.50 -0.17
CA MET A 40 9.28 8.78 0.54
C MET A 40 8.68 9.96 -0.23
N ARG A 41 8.84 10.01 -1.56
CA ARG A 41 8.23 11.06 -2.38
C ARG A 41 6.70 11.07 -2.26
N ARG A 42 6.07 9.89 -2.24
CA ARG A 42 4.60 9.76 -2.09
C ARG A 42 4.12 10.13 -0.69
N ILE A 43 4.89 9.80 0.34
CA ILE A 43 4.67 10.25 1.72
C ILE A 43 4.76 11.78 1.80
N GLN A 44 5.80 12.39 1.22
CA GLN A 44 5.98 13.85 1.19
C GLN A 44 4.86 14.56 0.40
N GLN A 45 4.38 13.95 -0.68
CA GLN A 45 3.23 14.41 -1.47
C GLN A 45 1.87 14.17 -0.77
N LYS A 46 1.87 13.68 0.47
CA LYS A 46 0.66 13.34 1.25
C LYS A 46 -0.27 12.32 0.56
N ARG A 47 0.29 11.46 -0.30
CA ARG A 47 -0.45 10.40 -1.01
C ARG A 47 -0.58 9.14 -0.17
N ILE A 48 0.41 8.88 0.67
CA ILE A 48 0.41 7.76 1.63
C ILE A 48 0.30 8.37 3.03
N PRO A 49 -0.78 8.09 3.77
CA PRO A 49 -0.90 8.47 5.16
C PRO A 49 0.23 7.83 6.00
N TYR A 50 0.77 8.58 6.94
CA TYR A 50 1.83 8.13 7.84
C TYR A 50 1.70 8.84 9.18
N TYR A 51 2.33 8.29 10.20
CA TYR A 51 2.62 9.03 11.43
C TYR A 51 4.12 8.95 11.73
N LYS A 52 4.59 9.91 12.53
CA LYS A 52 5.98 9.96 12.94
C LYS A 52 6.11 9.37 14.33
N ASP A 53 7.01 8.41 14.46
CA ASP A 53 7.51 7.93 15.74
C ASP A 53 8.98 8.35 15.85
N GLY A 54 9.22 9.47 16.53
CA GLY A 54 10.52 10.14 16.55
C GLY A 54 11.04 10.49 15.16
N ARG A 55 12.16 9.85 14.76
CA ARG A 55 12.82 10.06 13.45
C ARG A 55 12.31 9.10 12.37
N GLN A 56 11.45 8.15 12.71
CA GLN A 56 10.98 7.13 11.78
C GLN A 56 9.58 7.45 11.25
N TYR A 57 9.35 7.10 9.99
CA TYR A 57 8.02 7.12 9.38
C TYR A 57 7.39 5.74 9.59
N MET A 58 6.26 5.72 10.26
CA MET A 58 5.47 4.52 10.48
C MET A 58 4.17 4.61 9.69
N ILE A 59 3.86 3.51 8.99
CA ILE A 59 2.71 3.39 8.12
C ILE A 59 1.89 2.19 8.60
N PRO A 60 0.70 2.39 9.16
CA PRO A 60 -0.22 1.31 9.44
C PRO A 60 -0.50 0.50 8.17
N LYS A 61 -0.47 -0.83 8.30
CA LYS A 61 -0.76 -1.77 7.21
C LYS A 61 -2.11 -1.48 6.54
N GLU A 62 -3.11 -1.10 7.33
CA GLU A 62 -4.43 -0.70 6.81
C GLU A 62 -4.36 0.51 5.88
N TRP A 63 -3.52 1.51 6.19
CA TRP A 63 -3.34 2.68 5.33
C TRP A 63 -2.57 2.34 4.06
N ALA A 64 -1.59 1.43 4.16
CA ALA A 64 -0.89 0.89 2.99
C ALA A 64 -1.87 0.16 2.06
N ILE A 65 -2.77 -0.66 2.61
CA ILE A 65 -3.79 -1.37 1.82
C ILE A 65 -4.78 -0.38 1.19
N GLN A 66 -5.26 0.61 1.92
CA GLN A 66 -6.11 1.67 1.36
C GLN A 66 -5.41 2.39 0.20
N TYR A 67 -4.11 2.65 0.33
CA TYR A 67 -3.31 3.24 -0.72
C TYR A 67 -3.20 2.34 -1.96
N ILE A 68 -3.04 1.01 -1.80
CA ILE A 68 -3.05 0.05 -2.92
C ILE A 68 -4.40 0.06 -3.65
N LEU A 69 -5.49 0.21 -2.91
CA LEU A 69 -6.85 0.24 -3.44
C LEU A 69 -7.25 1.62 -4.00
N SER A 70 -6.41 2.64 -3.82
CA SER A 70 -6.66 3.98 -4.32
C SER A 70 -6.19 4.15 -5.77
N LYS A 71 -6.75 5.16 -6.44
CA LYS A 71 -6.36 5.54 -7.81
C LYS A 71 -4.90 6.00 -7.90
N ASP A 72 -4.31 6.47 -6.80
CA ASP A 72 -2.91 6.95 -6.76
C ASP A 72 -1.88 5.82 -6.96
N PHE A 73 -2.28 4.57 -6.74
CA PHE A 73 -1.46 3.38 -6.95
C PHE A 73 -1.67 2.74 -8.33
N GLU A 74 -2.77 3.03 -9.03
CA GLU A 74 -3.10 2.43 -10.33
C GLU A 74 -2.02 2.66 -11.40
N ALA A 75 -1.39 3.83 -11.40
CA ALA A 75 -0.30 4.17 -12.32
C ALA A 75 0.97 3.32 -12.11
N HIS A 76 1.09 2.62 -10.98
CA HIS A 76 2.24 1.76 -10.64
C HIS A 76 1.83 0.27 -10.51
N ARG A 77 0.61 -0.07 -10.92
CA ARG A 77 0.04 -1.39 -10.72
C ARG A 77 0.71 -2.41 -11.65
N ASN A 78 1.78 -3.03 -11.15
CA ASN A 78 2.22 -4.32 -11.68
C ASN A 78 1.06 -5.31 -11.57
N GLN A 79 0.93 -6.26 -12.51
CA GLN A 79 -0.16 -7.25 -12.65
C GLN A 79 -0.42 -8.16 -11.41
N LEU A 80 0.21 -7.87 -10.28
CA LEU A 80 0.37 -8.68 -9.08
C LEU A 80 -0.78 -8.60 -8.05
N PHE A 81 -1.56 -7.51 -8.01
CA PHE A 81 -2.48 -7.30 -6.87
C PHE A 81 -3.97 -7.41 -7.21
N LEU A 82 -4.33 -7.33 -8.48
CA LEU A 82 -5.74 -7.26 -8.89
C LEU A 82 -5.85 -7.82 -10.33
N SER A 83 -5.78 -9.14 -10.44
CA SER A 83 -6.00 -9.91 -11.68
C SER A 83 -7.48 -10.15 -11.98
N ASP A 84 -8.38 -9.30 -11.49
CA ASP A 84 -9.76 -9.26 -11.96
C ASP A 84 -9.95 -7.95 -12.73
N LYS A 85 -9.67 -8.01 -14.03
CA LYS A 85 -10.47 -7.24 -14.97
C LYS A 85 -11.84 -7.93 -15.04
N SER A 86 -12.70 -7.72 -14.05
CA SER A 86 -14.13 -7.89 -14.22
C SER A 86 -14.68 -6.54 -14.70
N GLY A 87 -15.15 -6.54 -15.93
CA GLY A 87 -15.28 -5.36 -16.78
C GLY A 87 -16.25 -4.28 -16.32
N THR A 88 -16.01 -3.09 -16.86
CA THR A 88 -17.00 -2.41 -17.70
C THR A 88 -16.23 -1.81 -18.88
#